data_AF-E1YJZ7-F1
#
_entry.id   AF-E1YJZ7-F1
#
_cell.length_a   1.000
_cell.length_b   1.000
_cell.length_c   1.000
_cell.angle_alpha   90.00
_cell.angle_beta   90.00
_cell.angle_gamma   90.00
#
_symmetry.space_group_name_H-M   'P 1'
#
loop_
_entity.id
_entity.type
_entity.pdbx_description
1 polymer ?
#
loop_
_entity_poly.entity_id
_entity_poly.type
_entity_poly.pdbx_seq_one_letter_code
_entity_poly.pdbx_strand_id
1 'polypeptide(L)'
;MKNNITFSLNVQLPKSGHVQVVFISDGKKQWQAFLSTDQDLEASEVLYYYSIRWSIEVFFKDAKQLLYLGSEQSNTFDAVIASYSLTMIRYLLLVYIFNKSKLLGPLGPLFRELSDDQIYFSMANKFWRNVKELIIMSSQLLSDEIDTNNILYILEVIENVLYNQLDYSTAKL
;
A
#
# COMPACT_ATOMS: atom_id res chain seq x y z
N MET A 1 6.96 8.63 30.96
CA MET A 1 5.84 9.40 30.37
C MET A 1 6.11 10.87 30.63
N LYS A 2 6.25 11.71 29.60
CA LYS A 2 6.33 13.16 29.81
C LYS A 2 4.95 13.64 30.29
N ASN A 3 4.90 14.39 31.39
CA ASN A 3 3.68 15.05 31.85
C ASN A 3 3.32 16.12 30.83
N ASN A 4 2.49 15.77 29.86
CA ASN A 4 1.86 16.76 28.99
C ASN A 4 0.89 17.56 29.87
N ILE A 5 1.10 18.87 29.97
CA ILE A 5 0.14 19.75 30.64
C ILE A 5 -0.98 19.97 29.63
N THR A 6 -2.19 19.62 30.04
CA THR A 6 -3.39 19.73 29.20
C THR A 6 -4.42 20.58 29.93
N PHE A 7 -4.95 21.59 29.25
CA PHE A 7 -6.00 22.46 29.77
C PHE A 7 -7.06 22.66 28.68
N SER A 8 -8.34 22.59 29.04
CA SER A 8 -9.46 22.83 28.13
C SER A 8 -10.31 24.02 28.59
N LEU A 9 -10.84 24.76 27.63
CA LEU A 9 -11.68 25.94 27.87
C LEU A 9 -12.89 25.91 26.96
N ASN A 10 -14.08 26.03 27.53
CA ASN A 10 -15.32 26.21 26.76
C ASN A 10 -15.50 27.70 26.46
N VAL A 11 -15.62 28.04 25.18
CA VAL A 11 -15.75 29.42 24.70
C VAL A 11 -16.86 29.54 23.67
N GLN A 12 -17.40 30.74 23.55
CA GLN A 12 -18.33 31.09 22.49
C GLN A 12 -17.59 31.94 21.44
N LEU A 13 -17.49 31.41 20.23
CA LEU A 13 -16.88 32.11 19.10
C LEU A 13 -17.95 32.79 18.25
N PRO A 14 -17.70 34.01 17.72
CA PRO A 14 -18.71 34.77 16.96
C PRO A 14 -19.29 34.05 15.73
N LYS A 15 -18.52 33.13 15.11
CA LYS A 15 -18.93 32.40 13.90
C LYS A 15 -19.16 30.92 14.11
N SER A 16 -18.46 30.31 15.07
CA SER A 16 -18.44 28.85 15.27
C SER A 16 -19.35 28.40 16.41
N GLY A 17 -20.01 29.32 17.11
CA GLY A 17 -20.87 29.01 18.24
C GLY A 17 -20.09 28.56 19.47
N HIS A 18 -20.70 27.69 20.27
CA HIS A 18 -20.10 27.11 21.47
C HIS A 18 -19.09 26.03 21.08
N VAL A 19 -17.85 26.20 21.48
CA VAL A 19 -16.75 25.27 21.19
C VAL A 19 -15.91 25.02 22.45
N GLN A 20 -15.12 23.97 22.43
CA GLN A 20 -14.07 23.70 23.41
C GLN A 20 -12.71 23.89 22.74
N VAL A 21 -11.79 24.58 23.41
CA VAL A 21 -10.40 24.74 22.98
C VAL A 21 -9.49 23.98 23.95
N VAL A 22 -8.73 23.03 23.43
CA VAL A 22 -7.80 22.18 24.19
C VAL A 22 -6.38 22.64 23.90
N PHE A 23 -5.66 23.03 24.95
CA PHE A 23 -4.27 23.44 24.91
C PHE A 23 -3.38 22.32 25.41
N ILE A 24 -2.38 21.95 24.62
CA ILE A 24 -1.37 20.93 24.95
C ILE A 24 0.02 21.54 24.84
N SER A 25 0.88 21.21 25.79
CA SER A 25 2.32 21.47 25.70
C SER A 25 3.12 20.20 25.94
N ASP A 26 4.19 20.03 25.16
CA ASP A 26 5.18 18.96 25.30
C ASP A 26 6.27 19.27 26.35
N GLY A 27 6.07 20.35 27.12
CA GLY A 27 7.01 20.89 28.09
C GLY A 27 8.01 21.89 27.52
N LYS A 28 8.06 22.11 26.20
CA LYS A 28 8.99 23.05 25.55
C LYS A 28 8.36 24.41 25.27
N LYS A 29 7.68 25.04 26.23
CA LYS A 29 7.06 26.39 26.17
C LYS A 29 6.14 26.70 24.96
N GLN A 30 6.00 25.80 24.00
CA GLN A 30 5.13 25.92 22.85
C GLN A 30 3.82 25.22 23.19
N TRP A 31 2.74 25.97 23.06
CA TRP A 31 1.39 25.50 23.25
C TRP A 31 0.75 25.27 21.90
N GLN A 32 0.11 24.12 21.73
CA GLN A 32 -0.70 23.78 20.58
C GLN A 32 -2.15 23.82 21.01
N ALA A 33 -2.99 24.49 20.22
CA ALA A 33 -4.42 24.60 20.47
C ALA A 33 -5.18 23.73 19.47
N PHE A 34 -6.11 22.93 19.99
CA PHE A 34 -7.03 22.11 19.24
C PHE A 34 -8.45 22.60 19.52
N LEU A 35 -9.31 22.56 18.51
CA LEU A 35 -10.68 23.07 18.62
C LEU A 35 -11.67 21.93 18.39
N SER A 36 -12.64 21.80 19.29
CA SER A 36 -13.73 20.84 19.20
C SER A 36 -15.07 21.57 19.23
N THR A 37 -16.00 21.17 18.37
CA THR A 37 -17.40 21.63 18.41
C THR A 37 -18.22 20.90 19.47
N ASP A 38 -17.74 19.73 19.91
CA ASP A 38 -18.31 18.99 21.02
C ASP A 38 -17.61 19.43 22.32
N GLN A 39 -18.40 19.95 23.26
CA GLN A 39 -17.91 20.51 24.52
C GLN A 39 -17.81 19.47 25.64
N ASP A 40 -18.41 18.30 25.44
CA ASP A 40 -18.48 17.23 26.42
C ASP A 40 -17.29 16.26 26.30
N LEU A 41 -16.54 16.32 25.19
CA LEU A 41 -15.34 15.51 24.98
C LEU A 41 -14.25 15.83 26.00
N GLU A 42 -13.58 14.78 26.45
CA GLU A 42 -12.35 14.92 27.20
C GLU A 42 -11.21 15.40 26.30
N ALA A 43 -10.24 16.12 26.88
CA ALA A 43 -9.08 16.60 26.13
C ALA A 43 -8.25 15.46 25.49
N SER A 44 -8.26 14.27 26.09
CA SER A 44 -7.66 13.04 25.58
C SER A 44 -8.35 12.57 24.28
N GLU A 45 -9.68 12.63 24.23
CA GLU A 45 -10.50 12.24 23.08
C GLU A 45 -10.33 13.23 21.93
N VAL A 46 -10.31 14.53 22.23
CA VAL A 46 -10.00 15.57 21.24
C VAL A 46 -8.63 15.29 20.62
N LEU A 47 -7.60 15.03 21.44
CA LEU A 47 -6.27 14.69 20.94
C LEU A 47 -6.27 13.40 20.11
N TYR A 48 -7.04 12.40 20.51
CA TYR A 48 -7.19 11.15 19.76
C TYR A 48 -7.79 11.40 18.36
N TYR A 49 -8.87 12.16 18.25
CA TYR A 49 -9.44 12.51 16.94
C TYR A 49 -8.44 13.28 16.07
N TYR A 50 -7.72 14.22 16.66
CA TYR A 50 -6.66 14.94 15.93
C TYR A 50 -5.51 14.02 15.53
N SER A 51 -5.19 12.98 16.31
CA SER A 51 -4.18 11.97 15.95
C SER A 51 -4.63 11.13 14.74
N ILE A 52 -5.92 10.78 14.65
CA ILE A 52 -6.48 10.10 13.48
C ILE A 52 -6.42 11.01 12.26
N ARG A 53 -6.69 12.32 12.39
CA ARG A 53 -6.60 13.27 11.27
C ARG A 53 -5.22 13.25 10.62
N TRP A 54 -4.14 13.12 11.38
CA TRP A 54 -2.77 13.02 10.84
C TRP A 54 -2.56 11.82 9.92
N SER A 55 -3.41 10.78 10.01
CA SER A 55 -3.33 9.62 9.11
C SER A 55 -3.45 10.01 7.63
N ILE A 56 -4.19 11.07 7.28
CA ILE A 56 -4.29 11.51 5.88
C ILE A 56 -2.96 12.10 5.37
N GLU A 57 -2.19 12.73 6.24
CA GLU A 57 -0.87 13.28 5.90
C GLU A 57 0.15 12.15 5.71
N VAL A 58 0.06 11.11 6.55
CA VAL A 58 0.84 9.87 6.38
C VAL A 58 0.47 9.18 5.08
N PHE A 59 -0.83 9.05 4.79
CA PHE A 59 -1.32 8.53 3.51
C PHE A 59 -0.72 9.30 2.33
N PHE A 60 -0.84 10.64 2.30
CA PHE A 60 -0.33 11.42 1.17
C PHE A 60 1.19 11.35 1.04
N LYS A 61 1.91 11.26 2.16
CA LYS A 61 3.37 11.07 2.15
C LYS A 61 3.72 9.72 1.53
N ASP A 62 3.14 8.64 2.03
CA ASP A 62 3.41 7.28 1.59
C ASP A 62 2.96 7.07 0.14
N ALA A 63 1.79 7.56 -0.24
CA ALA A 63 1.26 7.44 -1.60
C ALA A 63 2.17 8.15 -2.63
N LYS A 64 2.75 9.31 -2.29
CA LYS A 64 3.72 10.00 -3.15
C LYS A 64 5.05 9.24 -3.22
N GLN A 65 5.58 8.82 -2.07
CA GLN A 65 6.93 8.23 -1.99
C GLN A 65 7.00 6.78 -2.49
N LEU A 66 5.94 6.00 -2.23
CA LEU A 66 5.91 4.56 -2.52
C LEU A 66 5.07 4.26 -3.77
N LEU A 67 3.97 4.98 -3.99
CA LEU A 67 2.97 4.65 -5.01
C LEU A 67 2.91 5.67 -6.15
N TYR A 68 3.91 6.56 -6.26
CA TYR A 68 4.04 7.52 -7.35
C TYR A 68 2.82 8.43 -7.56
N LEU A 69 2.07 8.72 -6.49
CA LEU A 69 0.92 9.63 -6.56
C LEU A 69 1.34 10.99 -7.11
N GLY A 70 0.70 11.43 -8.20
CA GLY A 70 0.98 12.71 -8.85
C GLY A 70 2.20 12.71 -9.78
N SER A 71 2.79 11.54 -10.06
CA SER A 71 3.85 11.39 -11.07
C SER A 71 3.35 10.97 -12.46
N GLU A 72 2.03 10.85 -12.63
CA GLU A 72 1.36 10.51 -13.88
C GLU A 72 1.69 11.52 -15.00
N GLN A 73 2.03 11.02 -16.20
CA GLN A 73 2.37 11.85 -17.37
C GLN A 73 1.28 11.80 -18.46
N SER A 74 0.15 11.15 -18.18
CA SER A 74 -0.98 11.09 -19.11
C SER A 74 -1.61 12.46 -19.33
N ASN A 75 -2.01 12.73 -20.57
CA ASN A 75 -2.60 14.02 -20.98
C ASN A 75 -4.14 14.05 -20.93
N THR A 76 -4.79 12.97 -20.48
CA THR A 76 -6.25 12.88 -20.40
C THR A 76 -6.72 12.88 -18.95
N PHE A 77 -7.82 13.58 -18.68
CA PHE A 77 -8.39 13.68 -17.34
C PHE A 77 -8.83 12.31 -16.81
N ASP A 78 -9.41 11.47 -17.66
CA ASP A 78 -9.84 10.11 -17.28
C ASP A 78 -8.66 9.23 -16.85
N ALA A 79 -7.50 9.35 -17.52
CA ALA A 79 -6.30 8.61 -17.13
C ALA A 79 -5.78 9.07 -15.76
N VAL A 80 -5.83 10.38 -15.47
CA VAL A 80 -5.46 10.91 -14.15
C VAL A 80 -6.39 10.39 -13.07
N ILE A 81 -7.72 10.37 -13.30
CA ILE A 81 -8.69 9.79 -12.35
C ILE A 81 -8.39 8.31 -12.11
N ALA A 82 -8.18 7.54 -13.18
CA ALA A 82 -7.89 6.11 -13.08
C ALA A 82 -6.58 5.86 -12.30
N SER A 83 -5.52 6.63 -12.60
CA SER A 83 -4.22 6.55 -11.93
C SER A 83 -4.35 6.85 -10.42
N TYR A 84 -5.04 7.93 -10.06
CA TYR A 84 -5.28 8.27 -8.65
C TYR A 84 -6.11 7.20 -7.94
N SER A 85 -7.19 6.73 -8.57
CA SER A 85 -8.05 5.67 -8.01
C SER A 85 -7.26 4.38 -7.78
N LEU A 86 -6.40 4.00 -8.73
CA LEU A 86 -5.54 2.82 -8.61
C LEU A 86 -4.54 2.97 -7.47
N THR A 87 -3.95 4.15 -7.30
CA THR A 87 -3.05 4.43 -6.16
C THR A 87 -3.79 4.33 -4.82
N MET A 88 -5.03 4.82 -4.73
CA MET A 88 -5.85 4.66 -3.52
C MET A 88 -6.11 3.18 -3.20
N ILE A 89 -6.52 2.40 -4.21
CA ILE A 89 -6.78 0.96 -4.03
C ILE A 89 -5.49 0.22 -3.60
N ARG A 90 -4.36 0.50 -4.25
CA ARG A 90 -3.06 -0.09 -3.89
C ARG A 90 -2.68 0.22 -2.44
N TYR A 91 -2.89 1.46 -1.99
CA TYR A 91 -2.62 1.83 -0.61
C TYR A 91 -3.53 1.07 0.37
N LEU A 92 -4.83 0.97 0.08
CA LEU A 92 -5.77 0.23 0.92
C LEU A 92 -5.38 -1.25 1.04
N LEU A 93 -4.97 -1.89 -0.07
CA LEU A 93 -4.47 -3.26 -0.04
C LEU A 93 -3.20 -3.40 0.79
N LEU A 94 -2.26 -2.46 0.66
CA LEU A 94 -1.02 -2.46 1.41
C LEU A 94 -1.28 -2.33 2.92
N VAL A 95 -2.17 -1.42 3.32
CA VAL A 95 -2.61 -1.26 4.72
C VAL A 95 -3.36 -2.51 5.21
N TYR A 96 -4.19 -3.13 4.37
CA TYR A 96 -4.87 -4.37 4.73
C TYR A 96 -3.89 -5.51 5.02
N ILE A 97 -2.89 -5.72 4.14
CA ILE A 97 -1.84 -6.72 4.33
C ILE A 97 -1.04 -6.41 5.60
N PHE A 98 -0.64 -5.15 5.78
CA PHE A 98 0.11 -4.70 6.96
C PHE A 98 -0.61 -5.05 8.27
N ASN A 99 -1.92 -4.76 8.34
CA ASN A 99 -2.74 -5.07 9.50
C ASN A 99 -2.94 -6.58 9.69
N LYS A 100 -3.19 -7.33 8.61
CA LYS A 100 -3.36 -8.79 8.66
C LYS A 100 -2.08 -9.47 9.17
N SER A 101 -0.92 -8.98 8.74
CA SER A 101 0.40 -9.46 9.17
C SER A 101 0.81 -8.96 10.57
N LYS A 102 -0.03 -8.18 11.26
CA LYS A 102 0.22 -7.61 12.59
C LYS A 102 1.55 -6.87 12.70
N LEU A 103 1.96 -6.21 11.61
CA LEU A 103 3.21 -5.46 11.57
C LEU A 103 3.12 -4.18 12.39
N LEU A 104 4.27 -3.73 12.89
CA LEU A 104 4.40 -2.51 13.67
C LEU A 104 5.43 -1.60 12.98
N GLY A 105 5.16 -0.30 12.95
CA GLY A 105 6.05 0.70 12.38
C GLY A 105 5.62 1.20 11.00
N PRO A 106 6.57 1.68 10.17
CA PRO A 106 6.26 2.30 8.88
C PRO A 106 5.86 1.27 7.82
N LEU A 107 5.09 1.72 6.81
CA LEU A 107 4.60 0.89 5.70
C LEU A 107 5.67 0.56 4.65
N GLY A 108 6.74 1.37 4.58
CA GLY A 108 7.79 1.28 3.56
C GLY A 108 8.52 -0.07 3.45
N PRO A 109 8.92 -0.73 4.55
CA PRO A 109 9.55 -2.06 4.48
C PRO A 109 8.66 -3.11 3.81
N LEU A 110 7.37 -3.19 4.19
CA LEU A 110 6.41 -4.10 3.57
C LEU A 110 6.24 -3.79 2.07
N PHE A 111 6.15 -2.51 1.71
CA PHE A 111 6.07 -2.12 0.30
C PHE A 111 7.29 -2.61 -0.49
N ARG A 112 8.50 -2.48 0.06
CA ARG A 112 9.73 -2.91 -0.61
C ARG A 112 9.74 -4.42 -0.82
N GLU A 113 9.42 -5.18 0.22
CA GLU A 113 9.31 -6.64 0.15
C GLU A 113 8.33 -7.07 -0.95
N LEU A 114 7.10 -6.54 -0.95
CA LEU A 114 6.10 -6.86 -1.96
C LEU A 114 6.52 -6.42 -3.38
N SER A 115 7.23 -5.30 -3.49
CA SER A 115 7.75 -4.81 -4.77
C SER A 115 8.86 -5.71 -5.31
N ASP A 116 9.76 -6.15 -4.44
CA ASP A 116 10.86 -7.06 -4.79
C ASP A 116 10.30 -8.42 -5.23
N ASP A 117 9.30 -8.94 -4.51
CA ASP A 117 8.58 -10.17 -4.90
C ASP A 117 7.93 -10.03 -6.27
N GLN A 118 7.21 -8.92 -6.53
CA GLN A 118 6.60 -8.66 -7.83
C GLN A 118 7.63 -8.61 -8.96
N ILE A 119 8.79 -7.98 -8.72
CA ILE A 119 9.89 -7.94 -9.69
C ILE A 119 10.41 -9.36 -9.94
N TYR A 120 10.65 -10.14 -8.89
CA TYR A 120 11.10 -11.51 -9.00
C TYR A 120 10.14 -12.38 -9.81
N PHE A 121 8.83 -12.35 -9.49
CA PHE A 121 7.81 -13.09 -10.25
C PHE A 121 7.75 -12.65 -11.71
N SER A 122 7.81 -11.34 -11.99
CA SER A 122 7.85 -10.84 -13.37
C SER A 122 9.10 -11.31 -14.12
N MET A 123 10.27 -11.29 -13.47
CA MET A 123 11.53 -11.78 -14.07
C MET A 123 11.46 -13.28 -14.36
N ALA A 124 11.01 -14.09 -13.40
CA ALA A 124 10.84 -15.52 -13.55
C ALA A 124 9.88 -15.85 -14.70
N ASN A 125 8.73 -15.18 -14.77
CA ASN A 125 7.76 -15.35 -15.86
C ASN A 125 8.33 -14.97 -17.23
N LYS A 126 9.09 -13.86 -17.32
CA LYS A 126 9.76 -13.46 -18.56
C LYS A 126 10.82 -14.48 -18.98
N PHE A 127 11.64 -14.92 -18.05
CA PHE A 127 12.67 -15.93 -18.29
C PHE A 127 12.05 -17.24 -18.81
N TRP A 128 11.02 -17.74 -18.11
CA TRP A 128 10.35 -18.97 -18.50
C TRP A 128 9.70 -18.87 -19.90
N ARG A 129 9.06 -17.74 -20.21
CA ARG A 129 8.54 -17.50 -21.56
C ARG A 129 9.64 -17.57 -22.62
N ASN A 130 10.78 -16.93 -22.39
CA ASN A 130 11.90 -16.96 -23.33
C ASN A 130 12.48 -18.38 -23.51
N VAL A 131 12.55 -19.17 -22.43
CA VAL A 131 12.98 -20.58 -22.50
C VAL A 131 12.01 -21.39 -23.37
N LYS A 132 10.69 -21.22 -23.18
CA LYS A 132 9.68 -21.87 -24.03
C LYS A 132 9.81 -21.49 -25.49
N GLU A 133 9.96 -20.19 -25.78
CA GLU A 133 10.17 -19.69 -27.14
C GLU A 133 11.41 -20.31 -27.79
N LEU A 134 12.54 -20.40 -27.07
CA LEU A 134 13.76 -21.05 -27.57
C LEU A 134 13.57 -22.55 -27.87
N ILE A 135 12.85 -23.27 -27.01
CA ILE A 135 12.57 -24.70 -27.22
C ILE A 135 11.69 -24.88 -28.45
N ILE A 136 10.64 -24.08 -28.60
CA ILE A 136 9.73 -24.15 -29.75
C ILE A 136 10.48 -23.80 -31.05
N MET A 137 11.22 -22.69 -31.07
CA MET A 137 11.98 -22.27 -32.26
C MET A 137 13.07 -23.29 -32.64
N SER A 138 13.76 -23.87 -31.66
CA SER A 138 14.77 -24.91 -31.95
C SER A 138 14.13 -26.20 -32.48
N SER A 139 12.95 -26.59 -31.98
CA SER A 139 12.23 -27.75 -32.52
C SER A 139 11.81 -27.58 -33.98
N GLN A 140 11.38 -26.38 -34.37
CA GLN A 140 11.04 -26.05 -35.75
C GLN A 140 12.26 -26.04 -36.67
N LEU A 141 13.45 -25.79 -36.13
CA LEU A 141 14.69 -25.64 -36.89
C LEU A 141 15.48 -26.95 -37.00
N LEU A 142 15.35 -27.87 -36.04
CA LEU A 142 16.19 -29.06 -35.91
C LEU A 142 15.60 -30.33 -36.55
N SER A 143 14.31 -30.44 -36.88
CA SER A 143 13.78 -31.53 -37.73
C SER A 143 12.26 -31.48 -37.98
N ASP A 144 11.83 -31.83 -39.20
CA ASP A 144 10.43 -32.16 -39.57
C ASP A 144 9.86 -33.39 -38.80
N GLU A 145 10.70 -34.11 -38.04
CA GLU A 145 10.35 -35.31 -37.27
C GLU A 145 9.89 -35.02 -35.82
N ILE A 146 10.18 -33.83 -35.29
CA ILE A 146 9.77 -33.45 -33.93
C ILE A 146 8.43 -32.73 -34.00
N ASP A 147 7.36 -33.45 -33.69
CA ASP A 147 6.01 -32.86 -33.61
C ASP A 147 5.96 -31.79 -32.52
N THR A 148 5.83 -30.53 -32.94
CA THR A 148 5.73 -29.37 -32.05
C THR A 148 4.59 -29.53 -31.04
N ASN A 149 3.52 -30.27 -31.38
CA ASN A 149 2.42 -30.53 -30.46
C ASN A 149 2.85 -31.37 -29.25
N ASN A 150 3.74 -32.34 -29.43
CA ASN A 150 4.27 -33.14 -28.33
C ASN A 150 5.14 -32.30 -27.38
N ILE A 151 5.90 -31.36 -27.92
CA ILE A 151 6.69 -30.40 -27.10
C ILE A 151 5.77 -29.48 -26.31
N LEU A 152 4.73 -28.93 -26.95
CA LEU A 152 3.75 -28.08 -26.26
C LEU A 152 3.06 -28.84 -25.13
N TYR A 153 2.67 -30.09 -25.36
CA TYR A 153 2.09 -30.96 -24.33
C TYR A 153 3.07 -31.20 -23.17
N ILE A 154 4.35 -31.49 -23.45
CA ILE A 154 5.36 -31.66 -22.40
C ILE A 154 5.56 -30.37 -21.60
N LEU A 155 5.62 -29.22 -22.26
CA LEU A 155 5.74 -27.91 -21.59
C LEU A 155 4.52 -27.64 -20.70
N GLU A 156 3.32 -27.98 -21.15
CA GLU A 156 2.09 -27.83 -20.39
C GLU A 156 2.04 -28.78 -19.17
N VAL A 157 2.50 -30.02 -19.31
CA VAL A 157 2.65 -30.96 -18.18
C VAL A 157 3.65 -30.43 -17.16
N ILE A 158 4.80 -29.92 -17.61
CA ILE A 158 5.81 -29.33 -16.72
C ILE A 158 5.23 -28.11 -15.98
N GLU A 159 4.56 -27.21 -16.69
CA GLU A 159 3.91 -26.05 -16.07
C GLU A 159 2.88 -26.46 -15.01
N ASN A 160 2.01 -27.42 -15.33
CA ASN A 160 1.01 -27.91 -14.38
C ASN A 160 1.65 -28.54 -13.14
N VAL A 161 2.76 -29.28 -13.27
CA VAL A 161 3.49 -29.82 -12.13
C VAL A 161 4.10 -28.70 -11.27
N LEU A 162 4.69 -27.69 -11.91
CA LEU A 162 5.29 -26.55 -11.20
C LEU A 162 4.23 -25.70 -10.48
N TYR A 163 3.08 -25.42 -11.11
CA TYR A 163 1.98 -24.68 -10.47
C TYR A 163 1.42 -25.43 -9.25
N ASN A 164 1.22 -26.74 -9.36
CA ASN A 164 0.75 -27.55 -8.24
C ASN A 164 1.75 -27.56 -7.07
N GLN A 165 3.05 -27.48 -7.32
CA GLN A 165 4.05 -27.38 -6.25
C GLN A 165 4.05 -26.02 -5.54
N LEU A 166 3.63 -24.95 -6.21
CA LEU A 166 3.56 -23.60 -5.62
C LEU A 166 2.36 -23.44 -4.66
N ASP A 167 1.22 -24.06 -4.94
CA ASP A 167 0.01 -23.99 -4.08
C ASP A 167 0.22 -24.63 -2.69
N TYR A 168 1.06 -25.67 -2.58
CA TYR A 168 1.41 -26.27 -1.28
C TYR A 168 2.32 -25.36 -0.42
N SER A 169 2.97 -24.36 -1.03
CA SER A 169 3.87 -23.43 -0.34
C SER A 169 3.11 -22.20 0.19
N THR A 170 2.17 -21.66 -0.59
CA THR A 170 1.37 -20.47 -0.23
C THR A 170 0.30 -20.76 0.83
N ALA A 171 -0.14 -22.01 0.96
CA ALA A 171 -1.09 -22.45 1.99
C ALA A 171 -0.54 -22.43 3.43
N LYS A 172 0.74 -22.12 3.64
CA LYS A 172 1.38 -22.04 4.97
C LYS A 172 1.51 -20.63 5.55
N LEU A 173 0.88 -19.61 4.94
CA LEU A 173 0.84 -18.22 5.44
C LEU A 173 -0.47 -17.86 6.14
#